data_AF-A0A7C4ESA2-F1
#
_entry.id   AF-A0A7C4ESA2-F1
#
_cell.length_a   1.000
_cell.length_b   1.000
_cell.length_c   1.000
_cell.angle_alpha   90.00
_cell.angle_beta   90.00
_cell.angle_gamma   90.00
#
_symmetry.space_group_name_H-M   'P 1'
#
loop_
_entity.id
_entity.type
_entity.pdbx_description
1 polymer ?
#
loop_
_entity_poly.entity_id
_entity_poly.type
_entity_poly.pdbx_seq_one_letter_code
_entity_poly.pdbx_strand_id
1 'polypeptide(L)'
;MREEYSLSPEGEMFSLPTESDYLAELARLEQLVAENRAAGREIVVVMGLGFVGAVMAAVIADSVDEKGNPAKYVIGMQRPSTRSFWKIPLICQGKSPMKAEDPEVAAIIHRTVIEKKTLTASFSYKALGLADVVVVDVQCDYVKNSLKDVSTGYVLMDD
;
A
#
# COMPACT_ATOMS: atom_id res chain seq x y z
N MET A 1 2.14 28.51 -3.97
CA MET A 1 2.35 27.41 -3.01
C MET A 1 3.65 26.72 -3.38
N ARG A 2 4.51 26.36 -2.42
CA ARG A 2 5.68 25.52 -2.74
C ARG A 2 5.13 24.15 -3.14
N GLU A 3 5.56 23.63 -4.28
CA GLU A 3 5.30 22.24 -4.63
C GLU A 3 6.04 21.35 -3.62
N GLU A 4 5.28 20.54 -2.90
CA GLU A 4 5.84 19.58 -1.96
C GLU A 4 6.13 18.27 -2.70
N TYR A 5 7.36 17.81 -2.55
CA TYR A 5 7.86 16.63 -3.21
C TYR A 5 8.15 15.52 -2.21
N SER A 6 7.97 14.29 -2.66
CA SER A 6 8.36 13.08 -1.96
C SER A 6 9.54 12.44 -2.68
N LEU A 7 10.63 12.22 -1.96
CA LEU A 7 11.88 11.68 -2.49
C LEU A 7 12.02 10.21 -2.10
N SER A 8 12.27 9.34 -3.08
CA SER A 8 12.62 7.95 -2.81
C SER A 8 14.04 7.85 -2.23
N PRO A 9 14.41 6.72 -1.60
CA PRO A 9 15.78 6.46 -1.15
C PRO A 9 16.83 6.53 -2.27
N GLU A 10 16.41 6.25 -3.52
CA GLU A 10 17.25 6.32 -4.72
C GLU A 10 17.29 7.72 -5.37
N GLY A 11 16.56 8.69 -4.80
CA GLY A 11 16.54 10.07 -5.28
C GLY A 11 15.50 10.37 -6.36
N GLU A 12 14.59 9.44 -6.67
CA GLU A 12 13.44 9.71 -7.55
C GLU A 12 12.48 10.67 -6.86
N MET A 13 12.01 11.69 -7.58
CA MET A 13 11.20 12.77 -7.03
C MET A 13 9.76 12.70 -7.55
N PHE A 14 8.80 12.73 -6.63
CA PHE A 14 7.37 12.64 -6.93
C PHE A 14 6.61 13.82 -6.32
N SER A 15 5.89 14.59 -7.13
CA SER A 15 5.01 15.65 -6.64
C SER A 15 3.86 15.06 -5.84
N LEU A 16 3.52 15.65 -4.68
CA LEU A 16 2.33 15.24 -3.94
C LEU A 16 1.05 15.47 -4.76
N PRO A 17 0.02 14.61 -4.57
CA PRO A 17 -1.20 14.67 -5.37
C PRO A 17 -1.98 15.95 -5.10
N THR A 18 -2.45 16.56 -6.17
CA THR A 18 -3.38 17.70 -6.19
C THR A 18 -4.83 17.23 -6.08
N GLU A 19 -5.77 18.16 -5.88
CA GLU A 19 -7.20 17.83 -5.87
C GLU A 19 -7.67 17.14 -7.17
N SER A 20 -7.15 17.56 -8.33
CA SER A 20 -7.45 16.90 -9.61
C SER A 20 -6.93 15.46 -9.65
N ASP A 21 -5.78 15.18 -9.04
CA ASP A 21 -5.22 13.83 -8.98
C ASP A 21 -6.12 12.92 -8.12
N TYR A 22 -6.73 13.43 -7.05
CA TYR A 22 -7.70 12.65 -6.26
C TYR A 22 -8.95 12.28 -7.04
N LEU A 23 -9.44 13.16 -7.91
CA LEU A 23 -10.59 12.86 -8.77
C LEU A 23 -10.25 11.79 -9.80
N ALA A 24 -9.09 11.92 -10.46
CA ALA A 24 -8.60 10.93 -11.42
C ALA A 24 -8.33 9.58 -10.75
N GLU A 25 -7.75 9.60 -9.54
CA GLU A 25 -7.47 8.40 -8.76
C GLU A 25 -8.75 7.67 -8.34
N LEU A 26 -9.77 8.40 -7.91
CA LEU A 26 -11.07 7.79 -7.59
C LEU A 26 -11.66 7.07 -8.80
N ALA A 27 -11.70 7.75 -9.96
CA ALA A 27 -12.21 7.14 -11.19
C ALA A 27 -11.41 5.88 -11.58
N ARG A 28 -10.07 5.92 -11.45
CA ARG A 28 -9.20 4.77 -11.68
C ARG A 28 -9.53 3.61 -10.76
N LEU A 29 -9.70 3.87 -9.46
CA LEU A 29 -10.03 2.84 -8.47
C LEU A 29 -11.41 2.22 -8.72
N GLU A 30 -12.42 3.04 -9.02
CA GLU A 30 -13.78 2.56 -9.32
C GLU A 30 -13.77 1.64 -10.54
N GLN A 31 -13.03 2.01 -11.59
CA GLN A 31 -12.86 1.17 -12.78
C GLN A 31 -12.20 -0.17 -12.42
N LEU A 32 -11.06 -0.15 -11.73
CA LEU A 32 -10.32 -1.36 -11.37
C LEU A 32 -11.15 -2.29 -10.47
N VAL A 33 -11.89 -1.72 -9.52
CA VAL A 33 -12.79 -2.47 -8.63
C VAL A 33 -13.93 -3.09 -9.41
N ALA A 34 -14.56 -2.36 -10.33
CA ALA A 34 -15.62 -2.91 -11.18
C ALA A 34 -15.12 -4.07 -12.04
N GLU A 35 -13.96 -3.93 -12.67
CA GLU A 35 -13.32 -4.98 -13.48
C GLU A 35 -13.00 -6.22 -12.65
N ASN A 36 -12.42 -6.05 -11.46
CA ASN A 36 -12.04 -7.18 -10.61
C ASN A 36 -13.25 -7.87 -9.96
N ARG A 37 -14.30 -7.13 -9.59
CA ARG A 37 -15.57 -7.71 -9.13
C ARG A 37 -16.25 -8.50 -10.24
N ALA A 38 -16.24 -8.01 -11.47
CA ALA A 38 -16.75 -8.75 -12.63
C ALA A 38 -15.95 -10.04 -12.89
N ALA A 39 -14.66 -10.05 -12.56
CA ALA A 39 -13.81 -11.23 -12.57
C ALA A 39 -13.98 -12.14 -11.34
N GLY A 40 -14.91 -11.84 -10.43
CA GLY A 40 -15.20 -12.65 -9.24
C GLY A 40 -14.17 -12.53 -8.11
N ARG A 41 -13.35 -11.46 -8.11
CA ARG A 41 -12.33 -11.23 -7.07
C ARG A 41 -12.89 -10.41 -5.92
N GLU A 42 -12.57 -10.82 -4.69
CA GLU A 42 -12.83 -10.05 -3.47
C GLU A 42 -11.88 -8.85 -3.41
N ILE A 43 -12.42 -7.67 -3.08
CA ILE A 43 -11.65 -6.43 -2.99
C ILE A 43 -11.13 -6.26 -1.57
N VAL A 44 -9.80 -6.31 -1.42
CA VAL A 44 -9.14 -6.10 -0.13
C VAL A 44 -8.39 -4.77 -0.15
N VAL A 45 -8.57 -3.95 0.88
CA VAL A 45 -7.76 -2.74 1.06
C VAL A 45 -6.81 -2.94 2.23
N VAL A 46 -5.51 -2.78 1.99
CA VAL A 46 -4.48 -2.77 3.05
C VAL A 46 -4.10 -1.34 3.33
N MET A 47 -4.48 -0.82 4.49
CA MET A 47 -4.14 0.53 4.94
C MET A 47 -2.79 0.53 5.65
N GLY A 48 -1.84 1.30 5.11
CA GLY A 48 -0.47 1.36 5.58
C GLY A 48 0.44 0.54 4.67
N LEU A 49 1.33 1.21 3.94
CA LEU A 49 2.37 0.62 3.10
C LEU A 49 3.74 0.85 3.74
N GLY A 50 3.79 0.52 5.04
CA GLY A 50 5.03 0.31 5.78
C GLY A 50 5.71 -0.99 5.35
N PHE A 51 6.65 -1.48 6.16
CA PHE A 51 7.33 -2.73 5.83
C PHE A 51 6.35 -3.91 5.76
N VAL A 52 5.63 -4.12 6.86
CA VAL A 52 4.67 -5.21 7.00
C VAL A 52 3.52 -5.03 6.01
N GLY A 53 2.94 -3.83 5.94
CA GLY A 53 1.75 -3.59 5.11
C GLY A 53 1.95 -3.78 3.61
N ALA A 54 3.10 -3.41 3.04
CA ALA A 54 3.36 -3.67 1.62
C ALA A 54 3.55 -5.17 1.33
N VAL A 55 4.23 -5.90 2.23
CA VAL A 55 4.38 -7.36 2.12
C VAL A 55 3.04 -8.05 2.28
N MET A 56 2.24 -7.66 3.28
CA MET A 56 0.89 -8.18 3.48
C MET A 56 -0.01 -7.94 2.27
N ALA A 57 0.03 -6.75 1.68
CA ALA A 57 -0.71 -6.46 0.46
C ALA A 57 -0.32 -7.39 -0.70
N ALA A 58 0.98 -7.62 -0.91
CA ALA A 58 1.47 -8.52 -1.94
C ALA A 58 1.11 -9.99 -1.66
N VAL A 59 1.25 -10.47 -0.41
CA VAL A 59 0.89 -11.83 -0.04
C VAL A 59 -0.61 -12.10 -0.26
N ILE A 60 -1.47 -11.17 0.13
CA ILE A 60 -2.92 -11.28 -0.10
C ILE A 60 -3.22 -11.29 -1.60
N ALA A 61 -2.58 -10.40 -2.38
CA ALA A 61 -2.77 -10.31 -3.82
C ALA A 61 -2.23 -11.53 -4.59
N ASP A 62 -1.24 -12.22 -4.02
CA ASP A 62 -0.67 -13.42 -4.61
C ASP A 62 -1.48 -14.68 -4.28
N SER A 63 -2.37 -14.63 -3.29
CA SER A 63 -3.20 -15.78 -2.94
C SER A 63 -4.05 -16.28 -4.11
N VAL A 64 -4.25 -17.60 -4.16
CA VAL A 64 -5.02 -18.28 -5.20
C VAL A 64 -6.09 -19.17 -4.56
N ASP A 65 -7.15 -19.44 -5.31
CA ASP A 65 -8.14 -20.46 -4.96
C ASP A 65 -7.60 -21.89 -5.13
N GLU A 66 -8.41 -22.90 -4.82
CA GLU A 66 -8.07 -24.31 -4.98
C GLU A 66 -7.72 -24.70 -6.43
N LYS A 67 -8.14 -23.89 -7.41
CA LYS A 67 -7.88 -24.09 -8.84
C LYS A 67 -6.65 -23.31 -9.32
N GLY A 68 -5.95 -22.59 -8.44
CA GLY A 68 -4.78 -21.78 -8.78
C GLY A 68 -5.11 -20.42 -9.38
N ASN A 69 -6.36 -19.97 -9.37
CA ASN A 69 -6.75 -18.67 -9.91
C ASN A 69 -6.67 -17.58 -8.82
N PRO A 70 -6.25 -16.36 -9.17
CA PRO A 70 -6.31 -15.25 -8.22
C PRO A 70 -7.76 -14.93 -7.84
N ALA A 71 -8.06 -15.01 -6.54
CA ALA A 71 -9.40 -14.79 -5.99
C ALA A 71 -9.56 -13.42 -5.32
N LYS A 72 -8.48 -12.63 -5.23
CA LYS A 72 -8.47 -11.32 -4.56
C LYS A 72 -7.84 -10.26 -5.43
N TYR A 73 -8.32 -9.04 -5.27
CA TYR A 73 -7.70 -7.83 -5.79
C TYR A 73 -7.40 -6.89 -4.64
N VAL A 74 -6.14 -6.47 -4.53
CA VAL A 74 -5.66 -5.69 -3.39
C VAL A 74 -5.36 -4.27 -3.80
N ILE A 75 -5.87 -3.33 -3.01
CA ILE A 75 -5.51 -1.92 -3.07
C ILE A 75 -4.71 -1.60 -1.81
N GLY A 76 -3.41 -1.39 -1.96
CA GLY A 76 -2.59 -0.80 -0.91
C GLY A 76 -2.90 0.69 -0.78
N MET A 77 -3.43 1.12 0.37
CA MET A 77 -3.73 2.53 0.63
C MET A 77 -2.71 3.12 1.60
N GLN A 78 -2.08 4.23 1.19
CA GLN A 78 -1.13 4.95 2.04
C GLN A 78 -1.41 6.45 1.97
N ARG A 79 -1.48 7.13 3.11
CA ARG A 79 -1.60 8.59 3.14
C ARG A 79 -0.40 9.22 2.40
N PRO A 80 -0.63 10.15 1.46
CA PRO A 80 0.46 10.86 0.80
C PRO A 80 1.13 11.80 1.80
N SER A 81 2.46 11.79 1.83
CA SER A 81 3.29 12.73 2.56
C SER A 81 4.64 12.85 1.87
N THR A 82 5.39 13.92 2.13
CA THR A 82 6.76 14.07 1.63
C THR A 82 7.65 12.87 1.99
N ARG A 83 7.40 12.21 3.13
CA ARG A 83 8.17 11.06 3.62
C ARG A 83 7.75 9.70 3.00
N SER A 84 6.54 9.58 2.47
CA SER A 84 5.96 8.27 2.14
C SER A 84 5.28 8.17 0.78
N PHE A 85 4.97 9.28 0.11
CA PHE A 85 4.22 9.25 -1.14
C PHE A 85 4.98 8.52 -2.24
N TRP A 86 6.31 8.66 -2.32
CA TRP A 86 7.19 7.96 -3.26
C TRP A 86 6.98 6.43 -3.30
N LYS A 87 6.49 5.82 -2.20
CA LYS A 87 6.21 4.38 -2.16
C LYS A 87 5.11 3.95 -3.11
N ILE A 88 4.07 4.77 -3.25
CA ILE A 88 2.88 4.47 -4.05
C ILE A 88 3.23 4.32 -5.54
N PRO A 89 3.87 5.30 -6.21
CA PRO A 89 4.25 5.14 -7.60
C PRO A 89 5.30 4.04 -7.80
N LEU A 90 6.24 3.81 -6.87
CA LEU A 90 7.18 2.68 -6.98
C LEU A 90 6.46 1.33 -6.95
N ILE A 91 5.54 1.12 -6.01
CA ILE A 91 4.74 -0.11 -5.95
C ILE A 91 3.94 -0.27 -7.25
N CYS A 92 3.30 0.78 -7.76
CA CYS A 92 2.57 0.72 -9.02
C CYS A 92 3.45 0.41 -10.24
N GLN A 93 4.77 0.62 -10.16
CA GLN A 93 5.74 0.18 -11.18
C GLN A 93 6.21 -1.28 -10.96
N GLY A 94 5.68 -1.98 -9.97
CA GLY A 94 6.13 -3.32 -9.58
C GLY A 94 7.49 -3.33 -8.90
N LYS A 95 7.94 -2.19 -8.36
CA LYS A 95 9.18 -2.05 -7.60
C LYS A 95 8.90 -2.12 -6.10
N SER A 96 9.73 -2.86 -5.36
CA SER A 96 9.66 -2.87 -3.91
C SER A 96 9.98 -1.47 -3.35
N PRO A 97 9.17 -0.91 -2.43
CA PRO A 97 9.47 0.34 -1.75
C PRO A 97 10.48 0.17 -0.61
N MET A 98 10.95 -1.05 -0.35
CA MET A 98 11.92 -1.35 0.70
C MET A 98 13.08 -2.19 0.18
N LYS A 99 14.22 -2.07 0.86
CA LYS A 99 15.29 -3.06 0.81
C LYS A 99 14.99 -4.14 1.84
N ALA A 100 14.95 -5.38 1.40
CA ALA A 100 14.80 -6.56 2.23
C ALA A 100 15.97 -7.51 1.95
N GLU A 101 16.42 -8.26 2.96
CA GLU A 101 17.41 -9.32 2.76
C GLU A 101 16.85 -10.49 1.95
N ASP A 102 15.54 -10.73 2.10
CA ASP A 102 14.82 -11.75 1.35
C ASP A 102 14.43 -11.24 -0.04
N PRO A 103 14.99 -11.81 -1.14
CA PRO A 103 14.67 -11.42 -2.50
C PRO A 103 13.20 -11.69 -2.87
N GLU A 104 12.51 -12.60 -2.17
CA GLU A 104 11.09 -12.91 -2.45
C GLU A 104 10.18 -11.71 -2.23
N VAL A 105 10.56 -10.76 -1.36
CA VAL A 105 9.79 -9.53 -1.13
C VAL A 105 9.68 -8.69 -2.40
N ALA A 106 10.78 -8.50 -3.12
CA ALA A 106 10.75 -7.76 -4.38
C ALA A 106 10.03 -8.56 -5.48
N ALA A 107 10.26 -9.88 -5.52
CA ALA A 107 9.66 -10.76 -6.51
C ALA A 107 8.12 -10.82 -6.39
N ILE A 108 7.57 -10.93 -5.18
CA ILE A 108 6.12 -11.01 -4.98
C ILE A 108 5.42 -9.70 -5.33
N ILE A 109 6.01 -8.54 -5.01
CA ILE A 109 5.48 -7.23 -5.40
C ILE A 109 5.47 -7.12 -6.93
N HIS A 110 6.58 -7.48 -7.58
CA HIS A 110 6.65 -7.46 -9.04
C HIS A 110 5.59 -8.38 -9.67
N ARG A 111 5.52 -9.63 -9.23
CA ARG A 111 4.55 -10.63 -9.71
C ARG A 111 3.12 -10.15 -9.54
N THR A 112 2.75 -9.61 -8.38
CA THR A 112 1.37 -9.21 -8.10
C THR A 112 0.96 -7.94 -8.83
N VAL A 113 1.89 -7.02 -9.09
CA VAL A 113 1.58 -5.76 -9.80
C VAL A 113 1.65 -5.93 -11.31
N ILE A 114 2.70 -6.56 -11.83
CA ILE A 114 3.00 -6.61 -13.28
C ILE A 114 2.42 -7.86 -13.95
N GLU A 115 2.64 -9.02 -13.34
CA GLU A 115 2.29 -10.30 -13.97
C GLU A 115 0.83 -10.67 -13.72
N LYS A 116 0.43 -10.79 -12.45
CA LYS A 116 -0.92 -11.19 -12.03
C LYS A 116 -1.93 -10.04 -12.08
N LYS A 117 -1.43 -8.80 -11.96
CA LYS A 117 -2.25 -7.57 -11.90
C LYS A 117 -3.34 -7.66 -10.83
N THR A 118 -2.94 -8.16 -9.66
CA THR A 118 -3.78 -8.36 -8.49
C THR A 118 -3.49 -7.37 -7.37
N LEU A 119 -2.47 -6.52 -7.51
CA LEU A 119 -2.11 -5.47 -6.56
C LEU A 119 -1.99 -4.11 -7.27
N THR A 120 -2.55 -3.07 -6.65
CA THR A 120 -2.24 -1.66 -6.96
C THR A 120 -2.02 -0.89 -5.66
N ALA A 121 -1.41 0.29 -5.73
CA ALA A 121 -1.33 1.22 -4.62
C ALA A 121 -2.10 2.51 -4.90
N SER A 122 -2.55 3.17 -3.85
CA SER A 122 -3.33 4.40 -3.89
C SER A 122 -3.00 5.33 -2.73
N PHE A 123 -3.13 6.62 -2.99
CA PHE A 123 -3.07 7.67 -1.96
C PHE A 123 -4.45 8.08 -1.43
N SER A 124 -5.53 7.58 -2.04
CA SER A 124 -6.88 8.03 -1.72
C SER A 124 -7.53 7.18 -0.64
N TYR A 125 -7.99 7.82 0.43
CA TYR A 125 -8.83 7.17 1.46
C TYR A 125 -10.16 6.66 0.90
N LYS A 126 -10.60 7.13 -0.28
CA LYS A 126 -11.80 6.62 -0.96
C LYS A 126 -11.69 5.13 -1.30
N ALA A 127 -10.47 4.58 -1.42
CA ALA A 127 -10.25 3.15 -1.56
C ALA A 127 -10.96 2.34 -0.47
N LEU A 128 -10.98 2.81 0.78
CA LEU A 128 -11.63 2.11 1.90
C LEU A 128 -13.13 1.89 1.67
N GLY A 129 -13.80 2.83 1.00
CA GLY A 129 -15.22 2.71 0.67
C GLY A 129 -15.53 1.71 -0.44
N LEU A 130 -14.51 1.23 -1.15
CA LEU A 130 -14.64 0.23 -2.21
C LEU A 130 -14.38 -1.19 -1.71
N ALA A 131 -13.83 -1.35 -0.51
CA ALA A 131 -13.36 -2.62 0.04
C ALA A 131 -14.52 -3.54 0.44
N ASP A 132 -14.32 -4.84 0.21
CA ASP A 132 -15.10 -5.90 0.88
C ASP A 132 -14.43 -6.26 2.23
N VAL A 133 -13.09 -6.20 2.28
CA VAL A 133 -12.27 -6.40 3.49
C VAL A 133 -11.24 -5.29 3.66
N VAL A 134 -11.07 -4.79 4.88
CA VAL A 134 -10.01 -3.84 5.24
C VAL A 134 -9.02 -4.48 6.19
N VAL A 135 -7.74 -4.44 5.84
CA VAL A 135 -6.61 -4.79 6.71
C VAL A 135 -5.93 -3.49 7.14
N VAL A 136 -5.80 -3.28 8.45
CA VAL A 136 -5.15 -2.09 9.01
C VAL A 136 -3.75 -2.48 9.47
N ASP A 137 -2.74 -2.05 8.73
CA ASP A 137 -1.32 -2.32 8.99
C ASP A 137 -0.54 -1.01 9.10
N VAL A 138 -0.94 -0.23 10.09
CA VAL A 138 -0.29 1.04 10.45
C VAL A 138 0.71 0.80 11.56
N GLN A 139 1.84 1.50 11.46
CA GLN A 139 2.88 1.41 12.46
C GLN A 139 2.41 2.03 13.79
N CYS A 140 2.47 1.23 14.86
CA CYS A 140 2.14 1.64 16.22
C CYS A 140 3.41 1.77 17.05
N ASP A 141 4.33 2.65 16.62
CA ASP A 141 5.62 2.83 17.31
C ASP A 141 5.42 3.22 18.76
N TYR A 142 6.15 2.54 19.64
CA TYR A 142 6.07 2.73 21.08
C TYR A 142 7.47 2.65 21.70
N VAL A 143 7.87 3.73 22.36
CA VAL A 143 9.16 3.79 23.07
C VAL A 143 9.02 3.03 24.37
N LYS A 144 9.78 1.94 24.54
CA LYS A 144 9.84 1.16 25.77
C LYS A 144 11.03 1.59 26.61
N ASN A 145 10.77 2.32 27.69
CA ASN A 145 11.80 2.69 28.66
C ASN A 145 12.26 1.51 29.52
N SER A 146 11.36 0.55 29.78
CA SER A 146 11.64 -0.64 30.57
C SER A 146 11.20 -1.92 29.85
N LEU A 147 12.00 -2.98 29.97
CA LEU A 147 11.59 -4.32 29.55
C LEU A 147 10.56 -4.86 30.55
N LYS A 148 9.47 -5.44 30.03
CA LYS A 148 8.35 -6.05 30.79
C LYS A 148 7.45 -5.08 31.58
N ASP A 149 7.68 -3.78 31.53
CA ASP A 149 6.76 -2.78 32.06
C ASP A 149 6.39 -1.76 30.99
N VAL A 150 5.30 -2.05 30.28
CA VAL A 150 4.79 -1.19 29.20
C VAL A 150 4.30 0.16 29.73
N SER A 151 3.91 0.27 31.01
CA SER A 151 3.36 1.52 31.55
C SER A 151 4.36 2.68 31.60
N THR A 152 5.66 2.36 31.55
CA THR A 152 6.75 3.34 31.58
C THR A 152 7.10 3.96 30.23
N GLY A 153 6.51 3.44 29.14
CA GLY A 153 6.77 3.92 27.79
C GLY A 153 5.82 5.02 27.34
N TYR A 154 5.97 5.43 26.08
CA TYR A 154 5.12 6.43 25.45
C TYR A 154 5.13 6.27 23.93
N VAL A 155 4.08 6.78 23.28
CA VAL A 155 4.06 6.92 21.82
C VAL A 155 4.79 8.21 21.47
N LEU A 156 5.68 8.16 20.49
CA LEU A 156 6.23 9.37 19.87
C LEU A 156 5.14 9.97 18.98
N MET A 157 4.39 10.93 19.51
CA MET A 157 3.50 11.77 18.73
C MET A 157 4.33 12.94 18.23
N ASP A 158 5.08 12.75 17.13
CA ASP A 158 5.66 13.89 16.42
C ASP A 158 4.57 14.45 15.49
N ASP A 159 4.14 15.69 15.75
CA ASP A 159 3.28 16.48 14.85
C ASP A 159 3.92 16.70 13.47
#